data_AF-A0A3N5B331-F1
#
_entry.id   AF-A0A3N5B331-F1
#
_cell.length_a   1.000
_cell.length_b   1.000
_cell.length_c   1.000
_cell.angle_alpha   90.00
_cell.angle_beta   90.00
_cell.angle_gamma   90.00
#
_symmetry.space_group_name_H-M   'P 1'
#
loop_
_entity.id
_entity.type
_entity.pdbx_description
1 polymer ?
#
loop_
_entity_poly.entity_id
_entity_poly.type
_entity_poly.pdbx_seq_one_letter_code
_entity_poly.pdbx_strand_id
1 'polypeptide(L)'
;MDKETIKKELADKSNELLAKYGEQDLVEDISVMNMATKTVFLGSLRVYNYDNAGKIKNDLEKKIKNYGEIAIRDEKIVPCCAPSYIHVSFNVSINK
;
A
#
# COMPACT_ATOMS: atom_id res chain seq x y z
N MET A 1 -11.69 -7.62 14.59
CA MET A 1 -11.84 -7.47 13.12
C MET A 1 -11.14 -8.65 12.48
N ASP A 2 -11.75 -9.29 11.49
CA ASP A 2 -11.18 -10.46 10.84
C ASP A 2 -10.01 -10.07 9.90
N LYS A 3 -9.00 -10.95 9.78
CA LYS A 3 -7.76 -10.67 9.02
C LYS A 3 -8.03 -10.58 7.52
N GLU A 4 -8.87 -11.46 6.98
CA GLU A 4 -9.23 -11.44 5.56
C GLU A 4 -10.02 -10.17 5.23
N THR A 5 -10.85 -9.71 6.16
CA THR A 5 -11.55 -8.44 6.03
C THR A 5 -10.58 -7.26 5.94
N ILE A 6 -9.61 -7.16 6.87
CA ILE A 6 -8.58 -6.10 6.83
C ILE A 6 -7.77 -6.16 5.54
N LYS A 7 -7.36 -7.37 5.14
CA LYS A 7 -6.58 -7.62 3.93
C LYS A 7 -7.31 -7.07 2.70
N LYS A 8 -8.59 -7.41 2.56
CA LYS A 8 -9.44 -6.93 1.47
C LYS A 8 -9.64 -5.42 1.51
N GLU A 9 -9.97 -4.86 2.67
CA GLU A 9 -10.18 -3.41 2.79
C GLU A 9 -8.91 -2.60 2.46
N LEU A 10 -7.72 -3.08 2.83
CA LEU A 10 -6.46 -2.44 2.49
C LEU A 10 -6.20 -2.48 0.99
N ALA A 11 -6.46 -3.62 0.32
CA ALA A 11 -6.36 -3.73 -1.12
C ALA A 11 -7.36 -2.80 -1.83
N ASP A 12 -8.64 -2.84 -1.43
CA ASP A 12 -9.72 -2.03 -2.01
C ASP A 12 -9.42 -0.52 -1.87
N LYS A 13 -9.02 -0.07 -0.67
CA LYS A 13 -8.63 1.34 -0.43
C LYS A 13 -7.43 1.77 -1.27
N SER A 14 -6.48 0.86 -1.51
CA SER A 14 -5.31 1.12 -2.36
C SER A 14 -5.71 1.24 -3.83
N ASN A 15 -6.57 0.35 -4.32
CA ASN A 15 -7.07 0.38 -5.69
C ASN A 15 -7.98 1.58 -5.97
N GLU A 16 -8.85 1.96 -5.04
CA GLU A 16 -9.62 3.22 -5.11
C GLU A 16 -8.68 4.43 -5.25
N LEU A 17 -7.56 4.41 -4.53
CA LEU A 17 -6.59 5.49 -4.56
C LEU A 17 -5.87 5.55 -5.91
N LEU A 18 -5.39 4.42 -6.41
CA LEU A 18 -4.77 4.33 -7.73
C LEU A 18 -5.74 4.81 -8.83
N ALA A 19 -7.00 4.35 -8.80
CA ALA A 19 -8.04 4.80 -9.73
C ALA A 19 -8.31 6.31 -9.64
N LYS A 20 -8.37 6.88 -8.43
CA LYS A 20 -8.55 8.34 -8.22
C LYS A 20 -7.45 9.16 -8.88
N TYR A 21 -6.22 8.66 -8.90
CA TYR A 21 -5.07 9.35 -9.50
C TYR A 21 -4.78 8.93 -10.96
N GLY A 22 -5.59 8.03 -11.53
CA GLY A 22 -5.44 7.54 -12.90
C GLY A 22 -4.25 6.60 -13.12
N GLU A 23 -3.77 5.95 -12.06
CA GLU A 23 -2.71 4.94 -12.14
C GLU A 23 -3.25 3.62 -12.70
N GLN A 24 -2.41 2.90 -13.43
CA GLN A 24 -2.78 1.64 -14.10
C GLN A 24 -2.50 0.38 -13.27
N ASP A 25 -1.80 0.53 -12.14
CA ASP A 25 -1.45 -0.60 -11.28
C ASP A 25 -2.67 -1.11 -10.50
N LEU A 26 -2.60 -2.36 -10.07
CA LEU A 26 -3.60 -3.00 -9.23
C LEU A 26 -2.91 -3.75 -8.08
N VAL A 27 -3.35 -3.45 -6.87
CA VAL A 27 -2.98 -4.20 -5.67
C VAL A 27 -3.83 -5.46 -5.64
N GLU A 28 -3.25 -6.57 -6.08
CA GLU A 28 -3.94 -7.87 -6.13
C GLU A 28 -4.03 -8.52 -4.74
N ASP A 29 -3.02 -8.33 -3.90
CA ASP A 29 -2.93 -9.00 -2.61
C ASP A 29 -2.21 -8.15 -1.55
N ILE A 30 -2.54 -8.41 -0.30
CA ILE A 30 -1.86 -7.87 0.88
C ILE A 30 -1.30 -9.05 1.67
N SER A 31 0.03 -9.09 1.80
CA SER A 31 0.70 -10.14 2.56
C SER A 31 0.50 -9.95 4.06
N VAL A 32 0.30 -11.04 4.79
CA VAL A 32 0.07 -11.01 6.24
C VAL A 32 1.16 -11.78 6.97
N MET A 33 1.87 -11.11 7.86
CA MET A 33 2.88 -11.71 8.73
C MET A 33 2.36 -11.74 10.17
N ASN A 34 2.25 -12.94 10.73
CA ASN A 34 1.84 -13.13 12.12
C ASN A 34 3.07 -13.24 13.02
N MET A 35 3.29 -12.26 13.87
CA MET A 35 4.32 -12.29 14.91
C MET A 35 3.69 -12.74 16.24
N ALA A 36 4.52 -12.96 17.27
CA ALA A 36 4.03 -13.35 18.60
C ALA A 36 3.03 -12.32 19.17
N THR A 37 3.41 -11.05 19.17
CA THR A 37 2.68 -9.94 19.81
C THR A 37 1.82 -9.09 18.87
N LYS A 38 2.01 -9.23 17.55
CA LYS A 38 1.32 -8.40 16.55
C LYS A 38 1.06 -9.14 15.24
N THR A 39 0.14 -8.62 14.45
CA THR A 39 -0.06 -8.99 13.05
C THR A 39 0.33 -7.81 12.17
N VAL A 40 1.16 -8.06 11.16
CA VAL A 40 1.63 -7.05 10.22
C VAL A 40 1.06 -7.33 8.84
N PHE A 41 0.38 -6.35 8.26
CA PHE A 41 -0.09 -6.37 6.88
C PHE A 41 0.90 -5.61 6.02
N LEU A 42 1.28 -6.18 4.88
CA LEU A 42 2.30 -5.68 3.98
C LEU A 42 1.68 -5.52 2.59
N GLY A 43 1.68 -4.30 2.07
CA GLY A 43 1.18 -4.00 0.74
C GLY A 43 2.16 -3.15 -0.05
N SER A 44 1.99 -3.17 -1.36
CA SER A 44 2.76 -2.33 -2.27
C SER A 44 1.91 -1.91 -3.45
N LEU A 45 2.21 -0.73 -3.98
CA LEU A 45 1.59 -0.17 -5.18
C LEU A 45 2.69 0.44 -6.06
N ARG A 46 2.44 0.42 -7.37
CA ARG A 46 3.30 1.06 -8.37
C ARG A 46 2.63 2.33 -8.87
N VAL A 47 3.37 3.43 -8.79
CA VAL A 47 2.93 4.73 -9.28
C VAL A 47 3.80 5.09 -10.47
N TYR A 48 3.21 5.14 -11.66
CA TYR A 48 3.91 5.47 -12.89
C TYR A 48 4.05 6.97 -13.08
N ASN A 49 3.13 7.78 -12.54
CA ASN A 49 3.23 9.23 -12.56
C ASN A 49 3.93 9.77 -11.29
N TYR A 50 5.15 10.27 -11.46
CA TYR A 50 5.96 10.82 -10.36
C TYR A 50 5.29 11.97 -9.61
N ASP A 51 4.48 12.80 -10.29
CA ASP A 51 3.78 13.93 -9.67
C ASP A 51 2.65 13.46 -8.72
N ASN A 52 2.19 12.21 -8.88
CA ASN A 52 1.16 11.61 -8.04
C ASN A 52 1.74 10.95 -6.79
N ALA A 53 2.98 10.45 -6.83
CA ALA A 53 3.55 9.58 -5.79
C ALA A 53 3.47 10.19 -4.38
N GLY A 54 3.85 11.48 -4.24
CA GLY A 54 3.77 12.17 -2.94
C GLY A 54 2.34 12.35 -2.43
N LYS A 55 1.38 12.60 -3.32
CA LYS A 55 -0.04 12.75 -2.97
C LYS A 55 -0.67 11.42 -2.60
N ILE A 56 -0.37 10.37 -3.37
CA ILE A 56 -0.80 8.99 -3.10
C ILE A 56 -0.28 8.54 -1.73
N LYS A 57 1.00 8.75 -1.42
CA LYS A 57 1.55 8.40 -0.10
C LYS A 57 0.77 9.04 1.06
N ASN A 58 0.53 10.35 0.96
CA ASN A 58 -0.18 11.08 2.01
C ASN A 58 -1.65 10.64 2.15
N ASP A 59 -2.34 10.41 1.04
CA ASP A 59 -3.74 9.95 1.06
C ASP A 59 -3.84 8.50 1.55
N LEU A 60 -2.88 7.64 1.19
CA LEU A 60 -2.77 6.27 1.64
C LEU A 60 -2.61 6.21 3.16
N GLU A 61 -1.64 6.96 3.71
CA GLU A 61 -1.42 7.07 5.15
C GLU A 61 -2.72 7.47 5.88
N LYS A 62 -3.40 8.52 5.41
CA LYS A 62 -4.67 8.97 5.99
C LYS A 62 -5.78 7.93 5.91
N LYS A 63 -5.86 7.15 4.83
CA LYS A 63 -6.88 6.10 4.63
C LYS A 63 -6.64 4.90 5.53
N ILE A 64 -5.39 4.57 5.86
CA ILE A 64 -5.05 3.32 6.57
C ILE A 64 -4.57 3.52 8.02
N LYS A 65 -4.45 4.78 8.50
CA LYS A 65 -3.96 5.06 9.87
C LYS A 65 -4.84 4.57 11.00
N ASN A 66 -6.12 4.34 10.71
CA ASN A 66 -7.06 3.89 11.72
C ASN A 66 -6.94 2.38 12.02
N TYR A 67 -6.15 1.63 11.24
CA TYR A 67 -5.97 0.19 11.45
C TYR A 67 -4.89 -0.13 12.49
N GLY A 68 -3.85 0.70 12.62
CA GLY A 68 -2.72 0.44 13.50
C GLY A 68 -1.52 1.34 13.22
N GLU A 69 -0.34 0.92 13.69
CA GLU A 69 0.91 1.62 13.43
C GLU A 69 1.31 1.43 11.95
N ILE A 70 1.53 2.53 11.23
CA ILE A 70 1.88 2.49 9.80
C ILE A 70 3.35 2.84 9.60
N ALA A 71 3.98 2.16 8.65
CA ALA A 71 5.18 2.64 7.98
C ALA A 71 4.97 2.64 6.47
N ILE A 72 5.28 3.75 5.79
CA ILE A 72 5.25 3.85 4.32
C ILE A 72 6.63 4.21 3.82
N ARG A 73 7.08 3.54 2.75
CA ARG A 73 8.35 3.79 2.07
C ARG A 73 8.11 3.88 0.58
N ASP A 74 8.94 4.65 -0.09
CA ASP A 74 8.93 4.76 -1.54
C ASP A 74 10.33 4.63 -2.12
N GLU A 75 10.42 4.01 -3.30
CA GLU A 75 11.67 3.81 -4.03
C GLU A 75 11.43 3.97 -5.52
N LYS A 76 12.33 4.66 -6.22
CA LYS A 76 12.28 4.77 -7.68
C LYS A 76 12.85 3.52 -8.34
N ILE A 77 12.02 2.82 -9.11
CA ILE A 77 12.41 1.64 -9.87
C ILE A 77 12.53 2.00 -11.35
N VAL A 78 13.69 1.66 -11.93
CA VAL A 78 13.97 1.83 -13.37
C VAL A 78 14.26 0.45 -13.95
N PRO A 79 13.24 -0.24 -14.51
CA PRO A 79 13.43 -1.54 -15.15
C PRO A 79 14.20 -1.39 -16.46
N CYS A 80 14.84 -2.48 -16.90
CA CYS A 80 15.53 -2.51 -18.20
C CYS A 80 14.56 -2.53 -19.40
N CYS A 81 13.37 -3.15 -19.24
CA CYS A 81 12.43 -3.42 -20.34
C CYS A 81 10.97 -3.03 -20.01
N ALA A 82 10.76 -2.18 -19.00
CA ALA A 82 9.42 -1.72 -18.59
C ALA A 82 9.48 -0.25 -18.15
N PRO A 83 8.33 0.46 -18.17
CA PRO A 83 8.27 1.83 -17.68
C PRO A 83 8.77 1.93 -16.24
N SER A 84 9.53 3.00 -15.96
CA SER A 84 9.92 3.32 -14.59
C SER A 84 8.69 3.67 -13.76
N TYR A 85 8.74 3.35 -12.47
CA TYR A 85 7.67 3.64 -11.51
C TYR A 85 8.26 3.94 -10.13
N ILE A 86 7.49 4.62 -9.30
CA ILE A 86 7.74 4.69 -7.86
C ILE A 86 7.05 3.49 -7.21
N HIS A 87 7.84 2.64 -6.57
CA HIS A 87 7.34 1.56 -5.73
C HIS A 87 7.02 2.12 -4.36
N VAL A 88 5.74 2.16 -3.97
CA VAL A 88 5.31 2.60 -2.64
C VAL A 88 4.92 1.37 -1.83
N SER A 89 5.70 1.04 -0.81
CA SER A 89 5.42 -0.05 0.12
C SER A 89 4.83 0.48 1.42
N PHE A 90 3.85 -0.21 1.98
CA PHE A 90 3.28 0.13 3.27
C PHE A 90 3.13 -1.09 4.18
N ASN A 91 3.30 -0.85 5.48
CA ASN A 91 3.13 -1.84 6.53
C ASN A 91 2.13 -1.31 7.54
N VAL A 92 1.18 -2.14 7.97
CA VAL A 92 0.24 -1.84 9.06
C VAL A 92 0.41 -2.88 10.16
N SER A 93 0.85 -2.46 11.34
CA SER A 93 1.05 -3.30 12.52
C SER A 93 -0.13 -3.15 13.49
N ILE A 94 -0.76 -4.27 13.83
CA ILE A 94 -1.87 -4.36 14.78
C ILE A 94 -1.44 -5.25 15.94
N ASN A 95 -1.40 -4.71 17.15
CA ASN A 95 -1.09 -5.47 18.36
C ASN A 95 -2.24 -6.44 18.69
N LYS A 96 -1.88 -7.61 19.22
CA LYS A 96 -2.85 -8.63 19.66
C LYS A 96 -3.38 -8.36 21.06
#